data_AF-Q2GEL8-F1
#
_entry.id   AF-Q2GEL8-F1
#
_cell.length_a   1.000
_cell.length_b   1.000
_cell.length_c   1.000
_cell.angle_alpha   90.00
_cell.angle_beta   90.00
_cell.angle_gamma   90.00
#
_symmetry.space_group_name_H-M   'P 1'
#
loop_
_entity.id
_entity.type
_entity.pdbx_description
1 polymer ?
#
loop_
_entity_poly.entity_id
_entity_poly.type
_entity_poly.pdbx_seq_one_letter_code
_entity_poly.pdbx_strand_id
1 'polypeptide(L)'
;MVRSLAVLLLQASGLTSVLQLYLAFWFLLMLLIVLAVLLSSMLLLTFCIVFFEAKHDKILAANSLSTHVIVLSCLYSTLVPDSNFLDIAYIYTFMGFIGLVGIVNFIFYNNSRHR
;
A
#
# COMPACT_ATOMS: atom_id res chain seq x y z
N MET A 1 17.98 -1.40 14.26
CA MET A 1 18.89 -2.24 15.07
C MET A 1 19.27 -3.55 14.38
N VAL A 2 18.31 -4.38 13.92
CA VAL A 2 18.57 -5.68 13.24
C VAL A 2 19.36 -5.56 11.92
N ARG A 3 19.08 -4.52 11.11
CA ARG A 3 19.85 -4.22 9.87
C ARG A 3 21.34 -3.95 10.13
N SER A 4 21.71 -3.40 11.28
CA SER A 4 23.09 -3.02 11.59
C SER A 4 23.92 -4.24 12.03
N LEU A 5 23.30 -5.18 12.74
CA LEU A 5 23.98 -6.40 13.22
C LEU A 5 24.21 -7.42 12.09
N ALA A 6 23.26 -7.53 11.15
CA ALA A 6 23.42 -8.36 9.95
C ALA A 6 24.53 -7.82 9.01
N VAL A 7 24.62 -6.50 8.84
CA VAL A 7 25.65 -5.85 8.03
C VAL A 7 27.04 -6.02 8.66
N LEU A 8 27.17 -5.86 9.99
CA LEU A 8 28.41 -6.05 10.72
C LEU A 8 28.93 -7.50 10.69
N LEU A 9 28.03 -8.49 10.82
CA LEU A 9 28.40 -9.91 10.75
C LEU A 9 28.81 -10.35 9.34
N LEU A 10 28.18 -9.78 8.30
CA LEU A 10 28.61 -10.01 6.93
C LEU A 10 30.02 -9.45 6.73
N GLN A 11 30.26 -8.18 7.08
CA GLN A 11 31.52 -7.46 6.85
C GLN A 11 32.79 -8.17 7.39
N ALA A 12 32.64 -9.05 8.38
CA ALA A 12 33.73 -9.83 8.98
C ALA A 12 34.22 -11.04 8.14
N SER A 13 33.48 -11.48 7.12
CA SER A 13 33.72 -12.78 6.46
C SER A 13 34.49 -12.74 5.13
N GLY A 14 34.85 -11.56 4.60
CA GLY A 14 35.58 -11.42 3.32
C GLY A 14 34.83 -11.89 2.06
N LEU A 15 33.71 -12.61 2.23
CA LEU A 15 32.82 -13.17 1.21
C LEU A 15 31.59 -12.26 0.98
N THR A 16 31.77 -10.95 1.11
CA THR A 16 30.67 -10.00 1.37
C THR A 16 30.15 -9.31 0.12
N SER A 17 31.03 -8.97 -0.82
CA SER A 17 30.65 -8.17 -1.99
C SER A 17 29.70 -8.91 -2.93
N VAL A 18 29.98 -10.18 -3.25
CA VAL A 18 29.15 -11.00 -4.15
C VAL A 18 27.80 -11.34 -3.51
N LEU A 19 27.81 -11.70 -2.22
CA LEU A 19 26.60 -12.08 -1.50
C LEU A 19 25.69 -10.86 -1.23
N GLN A 20 26.27 -9.69 -0.93
CA GLN A 20 25.53 -8.43 -0.86
C GLN A 20 24.93 -8.03 -2.21
N LEU A 21 25.67 -8.21 -3.30
CA LEU A 21 25.16 -7.93 -4.66
C LEU A 21 23.98 -8.84 -5.00
N TYR A 22 24.06 -10.13 -4.69
CA TYR A 22 22.97 -11.08 -4.88
C TYR A 22 21.73 -10.67 -4.06
N LEU A 23 21.90 -10.40 -2.77
CA LEU A 23 20.80 -9.95 -1.90
C LEU A 23 20.16 -8.65 -2.39
N ALA A 24 20.96 -7.66 -2.82
CA ALA A 24 20.47 -6.40 -3.36
C ALA A 24 19.68 -6.62 -4.67
N PHE A 25 20.18 -7.48 -5.55
CA PHE A 25 19.50 -7.84 -6.80
C PHE A 25 18.12 -8.47 -6.54
N TRP A 26 18.03 -9.45 -5.65
CA TRP A 26 16.76 -10.09 -5.29
C TRP A 26 15.79 -9.14 -4.61
N PHE A 27 16.29 -8.28 -3.71
CA PHE A 27 15.47 -7.26 -3.07
C PHE A 27 14.87 -6.29 -4.09
N LEU A 28 15.67 -5.81 -5.04
CA LEU A 28 15.20 -4.92 -6.12
C LEU A 28 14.19 -5.62 -7.04
N LEU A 29 14.44 -6.88 -7.41
CA LEU A 29 13.52 -7.67 -8.21
C LEU A 29 12.16 -7.83 -7.50
N MET A 30 12.18 -8.18 -6.21
CA MET A 30 10.95 -8.34 -5.42
C MET A 30 10.18 -7.02 -5.33
N LEU A 31 10.88 -5.90 -5.12
CA LEU A 31 10.26 -4.57 -5.05
C LEU A 31 9.61 -4.18 -6.39
N LEU A 32 10.30 -4.44 -7.50
CA LEU A 32 9.76 -4.18 -8.85
C LEU A 32 8.47 -4.97 -9.10
N ILE A 33 8.45 -6.26 -8.75
CA ILE A 33 7.28 -7.13 -8.91
C ILE A 33 6.11 -6.60 -8.07
N VAL A 34 6.35 -6.27 -6.80
CA VAL A 34 5.31 -5.71 -5.91
C VAL A 34 4.75 -4.41 -6.47
N LEU A 35 5.61 -3.50 -6.94
CA LEU A 35 5.18 -2.22 -7.51
C LEU A 35 4.34 -2.41 -8.79
N ALA A 36 4.75 -3.33 -9.66
CA ALA A 36 4.02 -3.63 -10.89
C ALA A 36 2.63 -4.23 -10.61
N VAL A 37 2.54 -5.18 -9.69
CA VAL A 37 1.27 -5.79 -9.27
C VAL A 37 0.36 -4.74 -8.63
N LEU A 38 0.90 -3.90 -7.74
CA LEU A 38 0.13 -2.88 -7.03
C LEU A 38 -0.38 -1.78 -7.96
N LEU A 39 0.43 -1.31 -8.92
CA LEU A 39 -0.01 -0.32 -9.90
C LEU A 39 -1.03 -0.89 -10.90
N SER A 40 -0.84 -2.14 -11.34
CA SER A 40 -1.79 -2.79 -12.25
C SER A 40 -3.15 -3.04 -11.58
N SER A 41 -3.17 -3.46 -10.30
CA SER A 41 -4.43 -3.60 -9.56
C SER A 41 -5.11 -2.26 -9.35
N MET A 42 -4.36 -1.19 -9.08
CA MET A 42 -4.88 0.18 -8.98
C MET A 42 -5.52 0.69 -10.26
N LEU A 43 -4.90 0.41 -11.41
CA LEU A 43 -5.47 0.74 -12.71
C LEU A 43 -6.82 0.02 -12.91
N LEU A 44 -6.87 -1.28 -12.59
CA LEU A 44 -8.07 -2.10 -12.73
C LEU A 44 -9.21 -1.65 -11.80
N LEU A 45 -8.88 -1.26 -10.57
CA LEU A 45 -9.82 -0.71 -9.59
C LEU A 45 -10.40 0.63 -10.05
N THR A 46 -9.56 1.50 -10.60
CA THR A 46 -10.00 2.77 -11.17
C THR A 46 -10.97 2.54 -12.34
N PHE A 47 -10.65 1.58 -13.20
CA PHE A 47 -11.54 1.15 -14.27
C PHE A 47 -12.88 0.63 -13.70
N CYS A 48 -12.87 -0.23 -12.68
CA CYS A 48 -14.10 -0.73 -12.04
C CYS A 48 -14.99 0.41 -11.51
N ILE A 49 -14.43 1.45 -10.88
CA ILE A 49 -15.20 2.58 -10.35
C ILE A 49 -15.97 3.32 -11.46
N VAL A 50 -15.35 3.47 -12.63
CA VAL A 50 -15.96 4.15 -13.78
C VAL A 50 -17.05 3.30 -14.42
N PHE A 51 -16.80 1.99 -14.61
CA PHE A 51 -17.64 1.12 -15.42
C PHE A 51 -18.74 0.37 -14.67
N PHE A 52 -18.62 0.16 -13.35
CA PHE A 52 -19.68 -0.52 -12.61
C PHE A 52 -20.97 0.33 -12.57
N GLU A 53 -22.12 -0.32 -12.55
CA GLU A 53 -23.42 0.36 -12.40
C GLU A 53 -23.88 0.37 -10.94
N ALA A 54 -23.61 -0.71 -10.21
CA ALA A 54 -24.02 -0.85 -8.82
C ALA A 54 -23.22 0.08 -7.89
N LYS A 55 -23.94 0.87 -7.08
CA LYS A 55 -23.34 1.80 -6.11
C LYS A 55 -22.43 1.08 -5.10
N HIS A 56 -22.85 -0.11 -4.67
CA HIS A 56 -22.07 -0.94 -3.74
C HIS A 56 -20.68 -1.28 -4.30
N ASP A 57 -20.63 -1.72 -5.55
CA ASP A 57 -19.37 -2.19 -6.16
C ASP A 57 -18.42 -1.02 -6.42
N LYS A 58 -18.94 0.17 -6.72
CA LYS A 58 -18.13 1.40 -6.77
C LYS A 58 -17.52 1.76 -5.43
N ILE A 59 -18.30 1.66 -4.35
CA ILE A 59 -17.82 1.97 -2.99
C ILE A 59 -16.76 0.96 -2.55
N LEU A 60 -16.98 -0.33 -2.85
CA LEU A 60 -16.01 -1.39 -2.56
C LEU A 60 -14.70 -1.19 -3.36
N ALA A 61 -14.80 -0.82 -4.64
CA ALA A 61 -13.64 -0.53 -5.47
C ALA A 61 -12.90 0.73 -4.99
N ALA A 62 -13.62 1.80 -4.60
CA ALA A 62 -13.00 3.02 -4.07
C ALA A 62 -12.28 2.77 -2.74
N ASN A 63 -12.86 1.97 -1.84
CA ASN A 63 -12.21 1.59 -0.59
C ASN A 63 -10.94 0.77 -0.84
N SER A 64 -11.04 -0.21 -1.74
CA SER A 64 -9.89 -1.03 -2.13
C SER A 64 -8.81 -0.19 -2.82
N LEU A 65 -9.18 0.86 -3.55
CA LEU A 65 -8.23 1.81 -4.12
C LEU A 65 -7.49 2.58 -3.01
N SER A 66 -8.21 3.09 -2.01
CA SER A 66 -7.61 3.82 -0.88
C SER A 66 -6.58 2.99 -0.12
N THR A 67 -6.86 1.70 0.14
CA THR A 67 -5.93 0.83 0.87
C THR A 67 -4.62 0.58 0.12
N HIS A 68 -4.65 0.48 -1.20
CA HIS A 68 -3.42 0.33 -1.98
C HIS A 68 -2.61 1.63 -2.05
N VAL A 69 -3.24 2.81 -2.04
CA VAL A 69 -2.50 4.08 -1.93
C VAL A 69 -1.78 4.18 -0.59
N ILE A 70 -2.39 3.68 0.49
CA ILE A 70 -1.74 3.58 1.81
C ILE A 70 -0.55 2.61 1.75
N VAL A 71 -0.74 1.42 1.16
CA VAL A 71 0.36 0.44 0.98
C VAL A 71 1.48 1.02 0.12
N LEU A 72 1.16 1.76 -0.95
CA LEU A 72 2.14 2.46 -1.78
C LEU A 72 2.93 3.49 -0.97
N SER A 73 2.27 4.21 -0.06
CA SER A 73 2.93 5.19 0.84
C SER A 73 3.89 4.49 1.80
N CYS A 74 3.50 3.35 2.36
CA CYS A 74 4.39 2.52 3.17
C CYS A 74 5.59 1.99 2.37
N LEU A 75 5.35 1.51 1.14
CA LEU A 75 6.42 1.02 0.26
C LEU A 75 7.40 2.16 -0.09
N TYR A 76 6.89 3.36 -0.37
CA TYR A 76 7.72 4.54 -0.60
C TYR A 76 8.61 4.88 0.62
N SER A 77 8.06 4.76 1.83
CA SER A 77 8.83 4.94 3.07
C SER A 77 9.99 3.94 3.21
N THR A 78 9.85 2.73 2.67
CA THR A 78 10.96 1.75 2.67
C THR A 78 12.07 2.08 1.67
N LEU A 79 11.78 2.85 0.61
CA LEU A 79 12.73 3.26 -0.42
C LEU A 79 13.51 4.52 -0.02
N VAL A 80 12.84 5.47 0.64
CA VAL A 80 13.42 6.77 1.00
C VAL A 80 13.68 6.81 2.51
N PRO A 81 14.94 6.61 2.96
CA PRO A 81 15.28 6.81 4.37
C PRO A 81 14.99 8.27 4.77
N ASP A 82 14.50 8.48 5.99
CA ASP A 82 14.11 9.78 6.57
C ASP A 82 12.79 10.38 6.06
N SER A 83 11.95 9.56 5.46
CA SER A 83 10.67 10.01 4.92
C SER A 83 9.51 9.78 5.93
N ASN A 84 8.78 10.84 6.27
CA ASN A 84 7.65 10.80 7.21
C ASN A 84 6.36 10.22 6.59
N PHE A 85 6.46 9.45 5.50
CA PHE A 85 5.31 8.90 4.79
C PHE A 85 4.57 7.83 5.58
N LEU A 86 5.24 7.19 6.55
CA LEU A 86 4.61 6.20 7.41
C LEU A 86 3.57 6.83 8.36
N ASP A 87 3.88 8.02 8.89
CA ASP A 87 2.94 8.79 9.72
C ASP A 87 1.75 9.28 8.89
N ILE A 88 2.01 9.74 7.67
CA ILE A 88 0.98 10.11 6.69
C ILE A 88 0.10 8.90 6.37
N ALA A 89 0.69 7.73 6.12
CA ALA A 89 -0.05 6.50 5.82
C ALA A 89 -1.02 6.11 6.95
N TYR A 90 -0.61 6.26 8.22
CA TYR A 90 -1.49 6.03 9.36
C TYR A 90 -2.70 6.97 9.38
N ILE A 91 -2.48 8.28 9.19
CA ILE A 91 -3.55 9.27 9.16
C ILE A 91 -4.52 8.97 8.00
N TYR A 92 -3.99 8.67 6.81
CA TYR A 92 -4.80 8.31 5.64
C TYR A 92 -5.60 7.02 5.84
N THR A 93 -5.09 6.07 6.62
CA THR A 93 -5.82 4.85 6.98
C THR A 93 -7.07 5.16 7.82
N PHE A 94 -6.93 5.99 8.86
CA PHE A 94 -8.07 6.40 9.68
C PHE A 94 -9.08 7.22 8.88
N MET A 95 -8.60 8.16 8.06
CA MET A 95 -9.46 8.98 7.20
C MET A 95 -10.23 8.14 6.18
N GLY A 96 -9.58 7.17 5.54
CA GLY A 96 -10.22 6.26 4.60
C GLY A 96 -11.31 5.42 5.26
N PHE A 97 -11.05 4.89 6.47
CA PHE A 97 -12.04 4.13 7.24
C PHE A 97 -13.24 4.98 7.66
N ILE A 98 -13.01 6.15 8.26
CA ILE A 98 -14.08 7.05 8.70
C ILE A 98 -14.92 7.52 7.50
N GLY A 99 -14.27 7.88 6.39
CA GLY A 99 -14.93 8.28 5.15
C GLY A 99 -15.83 7.18 4.59
N LEU A 100 -15.35 5.94 4.55
CA LEU A 100 -16.14 4.79 4.10
C LEU A 100 -17.39 4.59 4.96
N VAL A 101 -17.24 4.55 6.29
CA VAL A 101 -18.36 4.37 7.23
C VAL A 101 -19.39 5.49 7.07
N GLY A 102 -18.93 6.73 6.91
CA GLY A 102 -19.81 7.88 6.67
C GLY A 102 -20.63 7.75 5.38
N ILE A 103 -19.98 7.38 4.27
CA ILE A 103 -20.62 7.19 2.96
C ILE A 103 -21.65 6.06 3.01
N VAL A 104 -21.30 4.92 3.61
CA VAL A 104 -22.19 3.76 3.71
C VAL A 104 -23.42 4.10 4.55
N ASN A 105 -23.24 4.80 5.69
CA ASN A 105 -24.35 5.24 6.54
C ASN A 105 -25.28 6.20 5.79
N PHE A 106 -24.72 7.17 5.05
CA PHE A 106 -25.50 8.12 4.28
C PHE A 106 -26.29 7.46 3.13
N ILE A 107 -25.66 6.60 2.34
CA ILE A 107 -26.27 6.01 1.14
C ILE A 107 -27.28 4.91 1.48
N PHE A 108 -26.94 4.02 2.41
CA PHE A 108 -27.73 2.82 2.68
C PHE A 108 -28.64 3.00 3.89
N TYR A 109 -28.10 3.44 5.03
CA TYR A 109 -28.83 3.42 6.30
C TYR A 109 -29.84 4.56 6.45
N ASN A 110 -29.50 5.77 5.98
CA ASN A 110 -30.43 6.90 6.02
C ASN A 110 -31.61 6.73 5.04
N ASN A 111 -31.40 6.03 3.92
CA ASN A 111 -32.45 5.70 2.97
C ASN A 111 -33.41 4.61 3.49
N SER A 112 -32.91 3.68 4.33
CA SER A 112 -33.74 2.65 4.98
C SER A 112 -34.65 3.20 6.08
N ARG A 113 -34.38 4.39 6.61
CA ARG A 113 -35.15 5.01 7.70
C ARG A 113 -36.39 5.78 7.22
N HIS A 114 -36.54 5.95 5.90
CA HIS A 114 -37.68 6.61 5.25
C HIS A 114 -38.65 5.62 4.56
N ARG A 115 -38.56 4.32 4.87
CA ARG A 115 -39.57 3.30 4.57
C ARG A 115 -40.01 2.64 5.87
#